data_AF-A0A840G3X1-F1
#
_entry.id   AF-A0A840G3X1-F1
#
_cell.length_a   1.000
_cell.length_b   1.000
_cell.length_c   1.000
_cell.angle_alpha   90.00
_cell.angle_beta   90.00
_cell.angle_gamma   90.00
#
_symmetry.space_group_name_H-M   'P 1'
#
loop_
_entity.id
_entity.type
_entity.pdbx_description
1 polymer ?
#
loop_
_entity_poly.entity_id
_entity_poly.type
_entity_poly.pdbx_seq_one_letter_code
_entity_poly.pdbx_strand_id
1 'polypeptide(L)'
;MEKIVSQLDGDGFFVGAAIADESPLEPGKFLLPGGCIDVSPPDVPPGKAARWNGEGFVLSDIISQATDDASVLDPRAVAKTARAEAVAAITVAVADKVFDGDEVAQGRMARAILGMRIGGAASIRWTLADNTSVDVSLNELEQALVLAGARQAELWPI
;
A
#
# COMPACT_ATOMS: atom_id res chain seq x y z
N MET A 1 29.52 -22.44 -31.72
CA MET A 1 29.05 -23.56 -30.89
C MET A 1 28.45 -22.97 -29.61
N GLU A 2 27.47 -23.62 -28.98
CA GLU A 2 26.83 -23.13 -27.74
C GLU A 2 27.20 -24.06 -26.58
N LYS A 3 27.53 -23.47 -25.42
CA LYS A 3 27.85 -24.20 -24.19
C LYS A 3 26.88 -23.82 -23.10
N ILE A 4 26.31 -24.80 -22.40
CA ILE A 4 25.44 -24.53 -21.24
C ILE A 4 26.31 -24.33 -20.00
N VAL A 5 26.15 -23.17 -19.37
CA VAL A 5 26.86 -22.71 -18.18
C VAL A 5 25.88 -22.47 -17.03
N SER A 6 26.40 -22.34 -15.81
CA SER A 6 25.60 -22.15 -14.61
C SER A 6 25.56 -20.67 -14.21
N GLN A 7 24.37 -20.09 -14.10
CA GLN A 7 24.17 -18.75 -13.54
C GLN A 7 24.06 -18.81 -12.03
N LEU A 8 24.77 -17.91 -11.35
CA LEU A 8 24.72 -17.74 -9.90
C LEU A 8 24.09 -16.39 -9.53
N ASP A 9 23.52 -16.30 -8.32
CA ASP A 9 23.17 -15.02 -7.69
C ASP A 9 24.39 -14.35 -7.01
N GLY A 10 24.15 -13.22 -6.35
CA GLY A 10 25.18 -12.47 -5.62
C GLY A 10 25.77 -13.21 -4.40
N ASP A 11 25.09 -14.23 -3.89
CA ASP A 11 25.50 -15.03 -2.73
C ASP A 11 26.16 -16.36 -3.13
N GLY A 12 26.21 -16.65 -4.44
CA GLY A 12 26.84 -17.81 -5.05
C GLY A 12 25.92 -19.03 -5.21
N PHE A 13 24.60 -18.86 -5.13
CA PHE A 13 23.63 -19.94 -5.38
C PHE A 13 23.26 -20.05 -6.84
N PHE A 14 23.12 -21.28 -7.32
CA PHE A 14 22.62 -21.58 -8.66
C PHE A 14 21.18 -21.09 -8.82
N VAL A 15 20.96 -20.20 -9.78
CA VAL A 15 19.64 -19.66 -10.12
C VAL A 15 19.07 -20.24 -11.41
N GLY A 16 19.93 -20.70 -12.33
CA GLY A 16 19.48 -21.25 -13.61
C GLY A 16 20.61 -21.57 -14.58
N ALA A 17 20.28 -22.32 -15.63
CA ALA A 17 21.17 -22.59 -16.74
C ALA A 17 21.18 -21.41 -17.73
N ALA A 18 22.35 -21.03 -18.23
CA ALA A 18 22.52 -20.00 -19.25
C ALA A 18 23.34 -20.54 -20.43
N ILE A 19 23.23 -19.88 -21.58
CA ILE A 19 23.96 -20.25 -22.80
C ILE A 19 25.16 -19.31 -22.94
N ALA A 20 26.35 -19.90 -23.11
CA ALA A 20 27.58 -19.20 -23.45
C ALA A 20 27.90 -19.44 -24.93
N ASP A 21 28.07 -18.34 -25.66
CA ASP A 21 28.38 -18.36 -27.08
C ASP A 21 29.88 -18.47 -27.32
N GLU A 22 30.28 -19.23 -28.34
CA GLU A 22 31.67 -19.27 -28.79
C GLU A 22 32.13 -17.89 -29.33
N SER A 23 33.34 -17.50 -28.94
CA SER A 23 33.96 -16.24 -29.35
C SER A 23 34.19 -16.23 -30.86
N PRO A 24 33.67 -15.23 -31.58
CA PRO A 24 33.90 -15.11 -33.02
C PRO A 24 35.36 -14.78 -33.38
N LEU A 25 36.18 -14.41 -32.39
CA LEU A 25 37.58 -14.02 -32.58
C LEU A 25 38.58 -15.11 -32.16
N GLU A 26 38.15 -16.03 -31.28
CA GLU A 26 39.00 -17.06 -30.70
C GLU A 26 38.25 -18.40 -30.72
N PRO A 27 38.39 -19.20 -31.79
CA PRO A 27 37.74 -20.50 -31.90
C PRO A 27 38.07 -21.40 -30.69
N GLY A 28 37.04 -22.00 -30.08
CA GLY A 28 37.15 -22.82 -28.87
C GLY A 28 37.06 -22.07 -27.54
N LYS A 29 36.99 -20.74 -27.53
CA LYS A 29 36.79 -19.92 -26.31
C LYS A 29 35.34 -19.47 -26.23
N PHE A 30 34.70 -19.61 -25.06
CA PHE A 30 33.29 -19.23 -24.86
C PHE A 30 33.16 -17.94 -24.05
N LEU A 31 32.23 -17.08 -24.45
CA LEU A 31 31.91 -15.83 -23.77
C LEU A 31 30.89 -16.12 -22.66
N LEU A 32 31.33 -16.02 -21.41
CA LEU A 32 30.45 -16.21 -20.27
C LEU A 32 29.56 -14.98 -20.05
N PRO A 33 28.23 -15.16 -19.98
CA PRO A 33 27.32 -14.10 -19.57
C PRO A 33 27.63 -13.64 -18.13
N GLY A 34 27.23 -12.41 -17.81
CA GLY A 34 27.42 -11.84 -16.47
C GLY A 34 26.80 -12.73 -15.38
N GLY A 35 27.58 -13.01 -14.32
CA GLY A 35 27.13 -13.85 -13.21
C GLY A 35 27.14 -15.36 -13.50
N CYS A 36 27.69 -15.81 -14.63
CA CYS A 36 27.82 -17.23 -14.96
C CYS A 36 29.22 -17.78 -14.68
N ILE A 37 29.29 -19.07 -14.33
CA ILE A 37 30.52 -19.85 -14.19
C ILE A 37 30.60 -20.94 -15.27
N ASP A 38 31.82 -21.28 -15.70
CA ASP A 38 32.04 -22.26 -16.78
C ASP A 38 31.91 -23.71 -16.32
N VAL A 39 30.77 -24.01 -15.69
CA VAL A 39 30.45 -25.30 -15.08
C VAL A 39 29.04 -25.67 -15.51
N SER A 40 28.85 -26.94 -15.86
CA SER A 40 27.52 -27.45 -16.23
C SER A 40 26.53 -27.34 -15.06
N PRO A 41 25.26 -26.99 -15.33
CA PRO A 41 24.22 -26.89 -14.31
C PRO A 41 24.14 -28.14 -13.42
N PRO A 42 24.06 -27.99 -12.09
CA PRO A 42 23.85 -29.11 -11.18
C PRO A 42 22.39 -29.60 -11.24
N ASP A 43 22.17 -30.87 -10.91
CA ASP A 43 20.82 -31.37 -10.64
C ASP A 43 20.40 -30.95 -9.21
N VAL A 44 19.39 -30.08 -9.11
CA VAL A 44 18.93 -29.51 -7.85
C VAL A 44 17.55 -30.06 -7.51
N PRO A 45 17.43 -30.98 -6.53
CA PRO A 45 16.14 -31.53 -6.13
C PRO A 45 15.18 -30.43 -5.61
N PRO A 46 13.87 -30.62 -5.74
CA PRO A 46 12.89 -29.72 -5.13
C PRO A 46 13.14 -29.55 -3.63
N GLY A 47 13.19 -28.29 -3.16
CA GLY A 47 13.45 -28.00 -1.75
C GLY A 47 14.94 -27.91 -1.36
N LYS A 48 15.87 -28.04 -2.31
CA LYS A 48 17.31 -27.80 -2.10
C LYS A 48 17.83 -26.63 -2.93
N ALA A 49 18.83 -25.93 -2.42
CA ALA A 49 19.59 -24.90 -3.12
C ALA A 49 21.02 -25.41 -3.34
N ALA A 50 21.59 -25.18 -4.52
CA ALA A 50 22.97 -25.52 -4.82
C ALA A 50 23.85 -24.28 -4.73
N ARG A 51 24.82 -24.24 -3.81
CA ARG A 51 25.78 -23.14 -3.67
C ARG A 51 27.13 -23.52 -4.27
N TRP A 52 27.70 -22.66 -5.09
CA TRP A 52 29.05 -22.84 -5.62
C TRP A 52 30.09 -22.50 -4.54
N ASN A 53 31.02 -23.42 -4.26
CA ASN A 53 32.08 -23.23 -3.26
C ASN A 53 33.47 -22.92 -3.87
N GLY A 54 33.56 -22.76 -5.20
CA GLY A 54 34.83 -22.61 -5.93
C GLY A 54 35.32 -23.88 -6.62
N GLU A 55 34.96 -25.05 -6.11
CA GLU A 55 35.33 -26.36 -6.67
C GLU A 55 34.13 -27.18 -7.14
N GLY A 56 32.97 -27.02 -6.49
CA GLY A 56 31.76 -27.78 -6.77
C GLY A 56 30.50 -27.16 -6.15
N PHE A 57 29.34 -27.73 -6.49
CA PHE A 57 28.06 -27.35 -5.91
C PHE A 57 27.79 -28.11 -4.60
N VAL A 58 27.48 -27.37 -3.55
CA VAL A 58 27.05 -27.91 -2.26
C VAL A 58 25.55 -27.71 -2.12
N LEU A 59 24.81 -28.80 -1.93
CA LEU A 59 23.37 -28.75 -1.72
C LEU A 59 23.06 -28.41 -0.25
N SER A 60 22.27 -27.37 -0.03
CA SER A 60 21.67 -27.02 1.25
C SER A 60 20.15 -27.05 1.14
N ASP A 61 19.45 -27.22 2.26
CA ASP A 61 18.00 -27.10 2.25
C ASP A 61 17.61 -25.64 2.00
N ILE A 62 16.65 -25.41 1.10
CA ILE A 62 16.07 -24.08 0.92
C ILE A 62 15.19 -23.88 2.15
N ILE A 63 15.70 -23.20 3.17
CA ILE A 63 14.80 -22.57 4.12
C ILE A 63 14.16 -21.45 3.32
N SER A 64 12.99 -21.71 2.75
CA SER A 64 12.12 -20.67 2.24
C SER A 64 11.80 -19.77 3.43
N GLN A 65 12.64 -18.77 3.68
CA GLN A 65 12.13 -17.53 4.18
C GLN A 65 11.26 -17.00 3.05
N ALA A 66 10.00 -17.45 3.03
CA ALA A 66 8.95 -16.57 2.57
C ALA A 66 9.25 -15.25 3.26
N THR A 67 9.66 -14.25 2.47
CA THR A 67 9.74 -12.89 2.98
C THR A 67 8.33 -12.60 3.46
N ASP A 68 8.15 -12.68 4.78
CA ASP A 68 7.00 -12.16 5.50
C ASP A 68 7.02 -10.62 5.35
N ASP A 69 6.98 -10.11 4.12
CA ASP A 69 6.57 -8.73 3.81
C ASP A 69 5.07 -8.54 4.06
N ALA A 70 4.44 -9.49 4.77
CA ALA A 70 3.09 -9.43 5.32
C ALA A 70 3.07 -9.16 6.85
N SER A 71 4.21 -8.96 7.50
CA SER A 71 4.30 -8.68 8.96
C SER A 71 5.38 -7.60 9.18
N VAL A 72 5.07 -6.32 9.39
CA VAL A 72 4.16 -5.76 10.40
C VAL A 72 3.63 -4.42 9.86
N LEU A 73 2.32 -4.25 9.66
CA LEU A 73 1.76 -2.90 9.53
C LEU A 73 2.12 -2.13 10.80
N ASP A 74 2.92 -1.07 10.69
CA ASP A 74 3.31 -0.21 11.80
C ASP A 74 2.07 0.07 12.67
N PRO A 75 2.07 -0.25 13.98
CA PRO A 75 0.94 0.01 14.86
C PRO A 75 0.45 1.46 14.78
N ARG A 76 1.35 2.41 14.48
CA ARG A 76 0.99 3.82 14.22
C ARG A 76 0.23 4.00 12.91
N ALA A 77 0.62 3.28 11.85
CA ALA A 77 -0.11 3.28 10.59
C ALA A 77 -1.52 2.70 10.76
N VAL A 78 -1.65 1.59 11.50
CA VAL A 78 -2.96 1.01 11.83
C VAL A 78 -3.81 1.99 12.64
N ALA A 79 -3.26 2.60 13.69
CA ALA A 79 -3.97 3.59 14.50
C ALA A 79 -4.39 4.83 13.68
N LYS A 80 -3.53 5.27 12.74
CA LYS A 80 -3.84 6.38 11.84
C LYS A 80 -4.98 6.04 10.88
N THR A 81 -4.98 4.83 10.30
CA THR A 81 -6.06 4.35 9.43
C THR A 81 -7.37 4.22 10.21
N ALA A 82 -7.35 3.58 11.38
CA ALA A 82 -8.54 3.43 12.22
C ALA A 82 -9.13 4.80 12.62
N ARG A 83 -8.28 5.78 12.93
CA ARG A 83 -8.74 7.15 13.21
C ARG A 83 -9.34 7.81 11.97
N ALA A 84 -8.73 7.65 10.80
CA ALA A 84 -9.26 8.20 9.55
C ALA A 84 -10.64 7.61 9.20
N GLU A 85 -10.82 6.30 9.40
CA GLU A 85 -12.12 5.61 9.24
C GLU A 85 -13.13 6.12 10.28
N ALA A 86 -12.73 6.30 11.53
CA ALA A 86 -13.59 6.86 12.57
C ALA A 86 -14.03 8.30 12.24
N VAL A 87 -13.14 9.13 11.69
CA VAL A 87 -13.48 10.48 11.21
C VAL A 87 -14.45 10.42 10.02
N ALA A 88 -14.21 9.54 9.06
CA ALA A 88 -15.08 9.36 7.89
C ALA A 88 -16.49 8.86 8.27
N ALA A 89 -16.63 8.17 9.39
CA ALA A 89 -17.91 7.66 9.89
C ALA A 89 -18.65 8.64 10.83
N ILE A 90 -18.12 9.84 11.09
CA ILE A 90 -18.77 10.80 11.98
C ILE A 90 -20.12 11.19 11.37
N THR A 91 -21.17 11.06 12.19
CA THR A 91 -22.49 11.61 11.92
C THR A 91 -22.98 12.38 13.13
N VAL A 92 -23.78 13.42 12.91
CA VAL A 92 -24.28 14.31 13.96
C VAL A 92 -25.77 14.54 13.80
N ALA A 93 -26.50 14.41 14.90
CA ALA A 93 -27.94 14.63 14.93
C ALA A 93 -28.25 16.05 15.43
N VAL A 94 -29.06 16.78 14.66
CA VAL A 94 -29.57 18.11 15.03
C VAL A 94 -31.07 18.12 14.73
N ALA A 95 -31.88 18.37 15.77
CA ALA A 95 -33.32 18.18 15.74
C ALA A 95 -33.71 16.76 15.28
N ASP A 96 -34.40 16.64 14.16
CA ASP A 96 -34.86 15.39 13.53
C ASP A 96 -33.98 14.94 12.35
N LYS A 97 -32.84 15.59 12.12
CA LYS A 97 -31.96 15.38 10.95
C LYS A 97 -30.60 14.84 11.37
N VAL A 98 -30.04 13.96 10.54
CA VAL A 98 -28.70 13.38 10.73
C VAL A 98 -27.80 13.85 9.59
N PHE A 99 -26.71 14.52 9.95
CA PHE A 99 -25.75 15.07 9.01
C PHE A 99 -24.48 14.23 9.00
N ASP A 100 -23.83 14.13 7.84
CA ASP A 100 -22.44 13.70 7.76
C ASP A 100 -21.57 14.74 8.49
N GLY A 101 -20.63 14.26 9.30
CA GLY A 101 -19.72 15.10 10.07
C GLY A 101 -18.24 14.82 9.77
N ASP A 102 -17.94 14.09 8.70
CA ASP A 102 -16.56 13.90 8.22
C ASP A 102 -15.92 15.24 7.79
N GLU A 103 -14.61 15.22 7.50
CA GLU A 103 -13.87 16.43 7.12
C GLU A 103 -14.42 17.10 5.85
N VAL A 104 -14.93 16.31 4.91
CA VAL A 104 -15.50 16.82 3.66
C VAL A 104 -16.82 17.53 3.93
N ALA A 105 -17.69 16.92 4.75
CA ALA A 105 -18.97 17.45 5.16
C ALA A 105 -18.78 18.73 5.98
N GLN A 106 -17.86 18.76 6.96
CA GLN A 106 -17.53 19.97 7.71
C GLN A 106 -17.08 21.10 6.78
N GLY A 107 -16.21 20.80 5.81
CA GLY A 107 -15.78 21.77 4.80
C GLY A 107 -16.93 22.28 3.92
N ARG A 108 -17.92 21.44 3.58
CA ARG A 108 -19.12 21.84 2.83
C ARG A 108 -20.05 22.69 3.70
N MET A 109 -20.25 22.32 4.97
CA MET A 109 -21.07 23.06 5.92
C MET A 109 -20.52 24.47 6.11
N ALA A 110 -19.22 24.61 6.37
CA ALA A 110 -18.58 25.91 6.56
C ALA A 110 -18.75 26.82 5.34
N ARG A 111 -18.60 26.28 4.13
CA ARG A 111 -18.81 27.02 2.87
C ARG A 111 -20.27 27.44 2.68
N ALA A 112 -21.21 26.54 2.96
CA ALA A 112 -22.64 26.83 2.86
C ALA A 112 -23.08 27.88 3.89
N ILE A 113 -22.64 27.76 5.15
CA ILE A 113 -22.89 28.75 6.22
C ILE A 113 -22.39 30.13 5.78
N LEU A 114 -21.16 30.23 5.28
CA LEU A 114 -20.62 31.51 4.80
C LEU A 114 -21.45 32.08 3.64
N GLY A 115 -21.79 31.26 2.65
CA GLY A 115 -22.62 31.66 1.52
C GLY A 115 -24.01 32.13 1.92
N MET A 116 -24.67 31.41 2.84
CA MET A 116 -25.99 31.78 3.38
C MET A 116 -25.93 33.10 4.12
N ARG A 117 -24.89 33.34 4.93
CA ARG A 117 -24.72 34.60 5.68
C ARG A 117 -24.46 35.79 4.77
N ILE A 118 -23.65 35.62 3.71
CA ILE A 118 -23.42 36.68 2.72
C ILE A 118 -24.68 36.96 1.90
N GLY A 119 -25.38 35.91 1.46
CA GLY A 119 -26.59 36.03 0.64
C GLY A 119 -27.87 36.35 1.42
N GLY A 120 -27.83 36.32 2.75
CA GLY A 120 -29.03 36.49 3.59
C GLY A 120 -30.04 35.34 3.48
N ALA A 121 -29.62 34.16 3.04
CA ALA A 121 -30.50 33.00 2.92
C ALA A 121 -30.75 32.36 4.29
N ALA A 122 -32.02 32.17 4.66
CA ALA A 122 -32.40 31.53 5.92
C ALA A 122 -32.25 30.00 5.90
N SER A 123 -32.37 29.39 4.72
CA SER A 123 -32.28 27.95 4.49
C SER A 123 -31.58 27.61 3.17
N ILE A 124 -31.08 26.39 3.09
CA ILE A 124 -30.46 25.80 1.90
C ILE A 124 -30.94 24.36 1.72
N ARG A 125 -31.09 23.92 0.47
CA ARG A 125 -31.32 22.51 0.17
C ARG A 125 -30.04 21.72 0.41
N TRP A 126 -30.10 20.77 1.33
CA TRP A 126 -28.96 20.00 1.80
C TRP A 126 -29.23 18.50 1.71
N THR A 127 -28.18 17.70 1.48
CA THR A 127 -28.28 16.23 1.49
C THR A 127 -27.75 15.69 2.81
N LEU A 128 -28.60 14.99 3.55
CA LEU A 128 -28.33 14.35 4.84
C LEU A 128 -27.53 13.05 4.68
N ALA A 129 -27.09 12.48 5.80
CA ALA A 129 -26.28 11.24 5.85
C ALA A 129 -27.01 10.02 5.28
N ASP A 130 -28.35 10.02 5.32
CA ASP A 130 -29.20 8.98 4.72
C ASP A 130 -29.41 9.17 3.20
N ASN A 131 -28.70 10.12 2.58
CA ASN A 131 -28.83 10.56 1.20
C ASN A 131 -30.16 11.22 0.85
N THR A 132 -30.99 11.59 1.82
CA THR A 132 -32.19 12.39 1.56
C THR A 132 -31.84 13.88 1.43
N SER A 133 -32.55 14.58 0.54
CA SER A 133 -32.39 16.03 0.41
C SER A 133 -33.54 16.77 1.09
N VAL A 134 -33.21 17.62 2.07
CA VAL A 134 -34.16 18.42 2.84
C VAL A 134 -33.71 19.88 2.90
N ASP A 135 -34.63 20.77 3.24
CA ASP A 135 -34.27 22.16 3.49
C ASP A 135 -33.77 22.28 4.93
N VAL A 136 -32.56 22.84 5.09
CA VAL A 136 -31.88 22.99 6.36
C VAL A 136 -31.65 24.48 6.64
N SER A 137 -31.97 24.92 7.85
CA SER A 137 -31.77 26.29 8.27
C SER A 137 -30.30 26.60 8.59
N LEU A 138 -29.93 27.89 8.54
CA LEU A 138 -28.59 28.34 8.92
C LEU A 138 -28.18 27.84 10.32
N ASN A 139 -29.10 27.92 11.30
CA ASN A 139 -28.85 27.53 12.68
C ASN A 139 -28.62 26.01 12.81
N GLU A 140 -29.42 25.19 12.13
CA GLU A 140 -29.22 23.73 12.14
C GLU A 140 -27.85 23.35 11.55
N LEU A 141 -27.43 24.03 10.47
CA LEU A 141 -26.14 23.76 9.83
C LEU A 141 -24.95 24.24 10.70
N GLU A 142 -25.09 25.37 11.40
CA GLU A 142 -24.11 25.87 12.38
C GLU A 142 -23.97 24.90 13.56
N GLN A 143 -25.07 24.40 14.12
CA GLN A 143 -25.05 23.40 15.18
C GLN A 143 -24.42 22.07 14.72
N ALA A 144 -24.74 21.61 13.51
CA ALA A 144 -24.17 20.41 12.94
C ALA A 144 -22.65 20.53 12.79
N LEU A 145 -22.15 21.67 12.28
CA LEU A 145 -20.72 21.92 12.14
C LEU A 145 -19.99 21.93 13.49
N VAL A 146 -20.56 22.60 14.50
CA VAL A 146 -19.97 22.64 15.86
C VAL A 146 -19.92 21.24 16.48
N LEU A 147 -21.00 20.46 16.36
CA LEU A 147 -21.05 19.11 16.91
C LEU A 147 -20.09 18.18 16.17
N ALA A 148 -19.95 18.30 14.85
CA ALA A 148 -19.03 17.49 14.06
C ALA A 148 -17.57 17.75 14.46
N GLY A 149 -17.19 19.03 14.62
CA GLY A 149 -15.86 19.40 15.11
C GLY A 149 -15.57 18.87 16.51
N ALA A 150 -16.56 18.90 17.41
CA ALA A 150 -16.43 18.33 18.76
C ALA A 150 -16.20 16.81 18.71
N ARG A 151 -16.99 16.07 17.90
CA ARG A 151 -16.82 14.61 17.71
C ARG A 151 -15.47 14.26 17.11
N GLN A 152 -14.97 15.06 16.16
CA GLN A 152 -13.64 14.85 15.60
C GLN A 152 -12.56 15.06 16.67
N ALA A 153 -12.69 16.07 17.53
CA ALA A 153 -11.73 16.33 18.61
C ALA A 153 -11.65 15.18 19.63
N GLU A 154 -12.75 14.47 19.89
CA GLU A 154 -12.76 13.26 20.75
C GLU A 154 -11.84 12.14 20.23
N LEU A 155 -11.53 12.11 18.93
CA LEU A 155 -10.64 11.12 18.32
C LEU A 155 -9.14 11.46 18.48
N TRP A 156 -8.81 12.61 19.08
CA TRP A 156 -7.46 13.04 19.42
C TRP A 156 -7.36 13.34 20.93
N PRO A 157 -7.23 12.32 21.79
CA PRO A 157 -6.98 12.53 23.21
C PRO A 157 -5.64 13.28 23.39
N ILE A 158 -5.65 14.28 24.27
CA ILE A 158 -4.49 15.10 24.68
C ILE A 158 -3.58 14.28 25.60
#